data_AF-A0A3B8RYH3-F1
#
_entry.id   AF-A0A3B8RYH3-F1
#
_cell.length_a   1.000
_cell.length_b   1.000
_cell.length_c   1.000
_cell.angle_alpha   90.00
_cell.angle_beta   90.00
_cell.angle_gamma   90.00
#
_symmetry.space_group_name_H-M   'P 1'
#
loop_
_entity.id
_entity.type
_entity.pdbx_description
1 polymer ?
#
loop_
_entity_poly.entity_id
_entity_poly.type
_entity_poly.pdbx_seq_one_letter_code
_entity_poly.pdbx_strand_id
1 'polypeptide(L)'
;NDGRWAAIVANGYNSTNEKAVLFVLDIEDGSIIKKFEVDNSGDNGLSGPVAISVDRDFMIDYIYAGDLQGNMWKFDLSSSTVGDWDYAKLFKADSGQAITGSVTVGNHPENKTGRLVYFGTGKYLEQTDLTSTNTESFYAVLDDDTCTGNSACITSSSLVSQTIEGASINGRTITDNAVDWSSDKGWSLDLSSLAGVSERVVGRPALSGSLVIFNTIIPESGRCNSGGETFTFVIDRNNGGAPDAPTLDYNNDGKVDQDDKKNGQVVVAIQPEPPSGSSNDPAPDLVILVSGDGSQKCINVGGNCDSYSGGSRSGRVRWRQLK
;
A
#
# COMPACT_ATOMS: atom_id res chain seq x y z
N ASN A 1 -4.34 21.58 10.96
CA ASN A 1 -3.72 22.47 11.97
C ASN A 1 -4.48 23.75 12.32
N ASP A 2 -5.75 23.94 11.93
CA ASP A 2 -6.53 25.18 12.20
C ASP A 2 -7.45 25.09 13.44
N GLY A 3 -7.31 24.03 14.24
CA GLY A 3 -8.09 23.78 15.46
C GLY A 3 -9.45 23.13 15.26
N ARG A 4 -9.85 22.82 14.02
CA ARG A 4 -11.15 22.20 13.71
C ARG A 4 -11.03 20.72 13.40
N TRP A 5 -12.11 19.99 13.69
CA TRP A 5 -12.28 18.63 13.20
C TRP A 5 -12.79 18.66 11.76
N ALA A 6 -12.16 17.89 10.88
CA ALA A 6 -12.51 17.87 9.47
C ALA A 6 -12.68 16.43 8.94
N ALA A 7 -13.59 16.28 7.98
CA ALA A 7 -13.64 15.10 7.14
C ALA A 7 -12.73 15.32 5.91
N ILE A 8 -11.81 14.37 5.69
CA ILE A 8 -10.92 14.35 4.53
C ILE A 8 -11.50 13.38 3.50
N VAL A 9 -11.89 13.90 2.34
CA VAL A 9 -12.63 13.14 1.33
C VAL A 9 -11.98 13.34 -0.03
N ALA A 10 -11.59 12.25 -0.67
CA ALA A 10 -11.22 12.25 -2.08
C ALA A 10 -12.46 12.20 -2.97
N ASN A 11 -12.43 12.83 -4.15
CA ASN A 11 -13.60 12.88 -5.03
C ASN A 11 -14.00 11.53 -5.63
N GLY A 12 -13.12 10.53 -5.56
CA GLY A 12 -13.33 9.24 -6.19
C GLY A 12 -13.34 9.32 -7.72
N TYR A 13 -13.78 8.23 -8.32
CA TYR A 13 -13.68 7.98 -9.76
C TYR A 13 -15.00 8.30 -10.48
N ASN A 14 -14.96 8.48 -11.80
CA ASN A 14 -16.14 8.74 -12.64
C ASN A 14 -16.94 9.99 -12.21
N SER A 15 -16.23 11.05 -11.81
CA SER A 15 -16.83 12.35 -11.51
C SER A 15 -17.13 13.13 -12.80
N THR A 16 -18.12 14.02 -12.81
CA THR A 16 -18.57 14.73 -14.04
C THR A 16 -17.46 15.43 -14.83
N ASN A 17 -16.42 15.93 -14.14
CA ASN A 17 -15.29 16.62 -14.78
C ASN A 17 -13.98 15.79 -14.74
N GLU A 18 -14.03 14.57 -14.19
CA GLU A 18 -12.93 13.60 -14.17
C GLU A 18 -11.58 14.17 -13.71
N LYS A 19 -11.64 15.00 -12.67
CA LYS A 19 -10.46 15.62 -12.03
C LYS A 19 -10.00 14.79 -10.83
N ALA A 20 -8.77 15.01 -10.37
CA ALA A 20 -8.34 14.53 -9.05
C ALA A 20 -8.50 15.67 -8.03
N VAL A 21 -9.33 15.44 -7.00
CA VAL A 21 -9.67 16.46 -6.01
C VAL A 21 -9.69 15.89 -4.59
N LEU A 22 -9.03 16.61 -3.67
CA LEU A 22 -9.17 16.39 -2.23
C LEU A 22 -10.04 17.50 -1.62
N PHE A 23 -11.03 17.10 -0.84
CA PHE A 23 -11.87 17.99 -0.04
C PHE A 23 -11.49 17.87 1.44
N VAL A 24 -11.33 19.03 2.08
CA VAL A 24 -11.30 19.17 3.54
C VAL A 24 -12.62 19.82 3.92
N LEU A 25 -13.48 19.07 4.60
CA LEU A 25 -14.83 19.50 4.97
C LEU A 25 -14.93 19.69 6.47
N ASP A 26 -15.59 20.74 6.92
CA ASP A 26 -15.93 20.91 8.33
C ASP A 26 -16.88 19.79 8.77
N ILE A 27 -16.56 19.13 9.88
CA ILE A 27 -17.34 17.96 10.31
C ILE A 27 -18.69 18.36 10.92
N GLU A 28 -18.85 19.61 11.37
CA GLU A 28 -20.08 20.07 12.03
C GLU A 28 -21.20 20.33 11.02
N ASP A 29 -20.87 20.98 9.90
CA ASP A 29 -21.87 21.43 8.92
C ASP A 29 -21.62 20.97 7.47
N GLY A 30 -20.48 20.32 7.20
CA GLY A 30 -20.09 19.85 5.86
C GLY A 30 -19.61 20.95 4.92
N SER A 31 -19.40 22.18 5.39
CA SER A 31 -18.86 23.26 4.59
C SER A 31 -17.42 22.97 4.14
N ILE A 32 -17.03 23.48 2.96
CA ILE A 32 -15.69 23.26 2.44
C ILE A 32 -14.71 24.20 3.14
N ILE A 33 -13.77 23.63 3.90
CA ILE A 33 -12.63 24.34 4.48
C ILE A 33 -11.60 24.65 3.40
N LYS A 34 -11.24 23.62 2.61
CA LYS A 34 -10.28 23.71 1.51
C LYS A 34 -10.63 22.68 0.46
N LYS A 35 -10.42 23.04 -0.80
CA LYS A 35 -10.51 22.15 -1.96
C LYS A 35 -9.19 22.21 -2.69
N PHE A 36 -8.53 21.06 -2.86
CA PHE A 36 -7.35 20.92 -3.69
C PHE A 36 -7.74 20.23 -4.99
N GLU A 37 -7.70 20.96 -6.10
CA GLU A 37 -7.81 20.38 -7.44
C GLU A 37 -6.40 20.17 -7.99
N VAL A 38 -5.89 18.95 -7.86
CA VAL A 38 -4.46 18.66 -8.08
C VAL A 38 -4.15 18.26 -9.52
N ASP A 39 -5.15 17.74 -10.22
CA ASP A 39 -5.06 17.38 -11.64
C ASP A 39 -6.39 17.66 -12.35
N ASN A 40 -6.31 18.30 -13.51
CA ASN A 40 -7.44 18.70 -14.34
C ASN A 40 -7.37 18.13 -15.77
N SER A 41 -6.51 17.14 -16.01
CA SER A 41 -6.28 16.58 -17.34
C SER A 41 -7.39 15.64 -17.86
N GLY A 42 -8.36 15.26 -17.01
CA GLY A 42 -9.45 14.34 -17.37
C GLY A 42 -9.15 12.88 -17.06
N ASP A 43 -10.14 12.00 -17.22
CA ASP A 43 -10.05 10.55 -16.92
C ASP A 43 -9.43 10.23 -15.54
N ASN A 44 -9.62 11.12 -14.55
CA ASN A 44 -8.96 11.04 -13.27
C ASN A 44 -9.95 11.05 -12.09
N GLY A 45 -9.41 10.69 -10.93
CA GLY A 45 -10.11 10.63 -9.66
C GLY A 45 -9.12 10.30 -8.56
N LEU A 46 -9.22 10.99 -7.43
CA LEU A 46 -8.32 10.79 -6.31
C LEU A 46 -8.78 9.58 -5.48
N SER A 47 -7.82 8.74 -5.09
CA SER A 47 -8.03 7.49 -4.34
C SER A 47 -8.07 7.74 -2.84
N GLY A 48 -8.35 6.69 -2.05
CA GLY A 48 -8.56 6.78 -0.60
C GLY A 48 -7.40 7.45 0.15
N PRO A 49 -7.59 8.66 0.72
CA PRO A 49 -6.50 9.43 1.32
C PRO A 49 -6.10 8.90 2.70
N VAL A 50 -4.83 9.11 3.06
CA VAL A 50 -4.31 8.82 4.40
C VAL A 50 -3.72 10.08 5.00
N ALA A 51 -4.29 10.50 6.12
CA ALA A 51 -3.83 11.62 6.93
C ALA A 51 -2.86 11.13 8.02
N ILE A 52 -1.79 11.90 8.27
CA ILE A 52 -0.80 11.63 9.30
C ILE A 52 -0.48 12.88 10.13
N SER A 53 -0.15 12.66 11.40
CA SER A 53 0.48 13.63 12.32
C SER A 53 1.93 13.19 12.50
N VAL A 54 2.88 14.01 12.10
CA VAL A 54 4.32 13.66 12.15
C VAL A 54 4.93 13.97 13.51
N ASP A 55 4.46 15.01 14.19
CA ASP A 55 4.90 15.42 15.52
C ASP A 55 4.12 14.75 16.65
N ARG A 56 3.03 14.04 16.31
CA ARG A 56 2.17 13.26 17.20
C ARG A 56 1.40 14.13 18.20
N ASP A 57 1.06 15.35 17.80
CA ASP A 57 0.20 16.26 18.58
C ASP A 57 -1.31 16.01 18.37
N PHE A 58 -1.65 14.98 17.57
CA PHE A 58 -3.00 14.61 17.12
C PHE A 58 -3.63 15.54 16.07
N MET A 59 -2.87 16.49 15.54
CA MET A 59 -3.23 17.33 14.41
C MET A 59 -2.62 16.79 13.11
N ILE A 60 -3.38 16.88 12.02
CA ILE A 60 -2.94 16.37 10.72
C ILE A 60 -2.01 17.37 10.05
N ASP A 61 -0.82 16.90 9.70
CA ASP A 61 0.22 17.66 8.98
C ASP A 61 0.24 17.33 7.51
N TYR A 62 0.14 16.04 7.16
CA TYR A 62 0.23 15.60 5.79
C TYR A 62 -0.88 14.64 5.43
N ILE A 63 -1.31 14.71 4.17
CA ILE A 63 -2.24 13.75 3.58
C ILE A 63 -1.58 13.18 2.32
N TYR A 64 -1.73 11.88 2.08
CA TYR A 64 -1.27 11.22 0.88
C TYR A 64 -2.41 10.53 0.16
N ALA A 65 -2.45 10.64 -1.16
CA ALA A 65 -3.42 9.94 -1.99
C ALA A 65 -2.87 9.72 -3.40
N GLY A 66 -3.08 8.52 -3.93
CA GLY A 66 -2.86 8.22 -5.34
C GLY A 66 -4.02 8.70 -6.21
N ASP A 67 -3.86 8.61 -7.52
CA ASP A 67 -4.94 8.86 -8.48
C ASP A 67 -4.93 7.85 -9.65
N LEU A 68 -5.96 7.90 -10.51
CA LEU A 68 -6.10 7.00 -11.65
C LEU A 68 -5.02 7.18 -12.70
N GLN A 69 -4.34 8.32 -12.72
CA GLN A 69 -3.22 8.56 -13.61
C GLN A 69 -1.88 8.07 -13.04
N GLY A 70 -1.85 7.49 -11.84
CA GLY A 70 -0.62 7.00 -11.23
C GLY A 70 0.25 8.11 -10.62
N ASN A 71 -0.34 9.26 -10.31
CA ASN A 71 0.33 10.29 -9.51
C ASN A 71 0.14 9.97 -8.02
N MET A 72 1.20 10.07 -7.22
CA MET A 72 1.09 10.12 -5.76
C MET A 72 1.16 11.57 -5.31
N TRP A 73 0.10 12.03 -4.67
CA TRP A 73 -0.02 13.40 -4.16
C TRP A 73 0.27 13.44 -2.67
N LYS A 74 1.01 14.47 -2.25
CA LYS A 74 1.18 14.90 -0.87
C LYS A 74 0.44 16.22 -0.71
N PHE A 75 -0.33 16.37 0.36
CA PHE A 75 -0.96 17.63 0.76
C PHE A 75 -0.36 18.05 2.09
N ASP A 76 0.14 19.29 2.17
CA ASP A 76 0.72 19.89 3.36
C ASP A 76 -0.32 20.78 4.05
N LEU A 77 -0.75 20.31 5.22
CA LEU A 77 -1.69 20.97 6.13
C LEU A 77 -1.00 21.35 7.46
N SER A 78 0.34 21.39 7.49
CA SER A 78 1.13 21.68 8.69
C SER A 78 0.96 23.11 9.21
N SER A 79 0.67 24.07 8.33
CA SER A 79 0.40 25.46 8.73
C SER A 79 -0.90 25.57 9.52
N SER A 80 -0.92 26.43 10.55
CA SER A 80 -2.16 26.81 11.23
C SER A 80 -3.09 27.68 10.37
N THR A 81 -2.58 28.21 9.27
CA THR A 81 -3.31 29.06 8.33
C THR A 81 -3.73 28.24 7.11
N VAL A 82 -5.04 28.04 6.93
CA VAL A 82 -5.63 27.26 5.81
C VAL A 82 -5.19 27.77 4.42
N GLY A 83 -4.95 29.08 4.31
CA GLY A 83 -4.45 29.72 3.09
C GLY A 83 -3.08 29.20 2.65
N ASP A 84 -2.23 28.83 3.60
CA ASP A 84 -0.86 28.37 3.37
C ASP A 84 -0.78 26.85 3.17
N TRP A 85 -1.90 26.13 3.29
CA TRP A 85 -1.94 24.72 2.93
C TRP A 85 -1.75 24.55 1.43
N ASP A 86 -0.86 23.63 1.06
CA ASP A 86 -0.41 23.40 -0.30
C ASP A 86 -0.34 21.90 -0.62
N TYR A 87 0.10 21.55 -1.83
CA TYR A 87 0.27 20.18 -2.27
C TYR A 87 1.45 20.01 -3.22
N ALA A 88 1.90 18.77 -3.36
CA ALA A 88 3.01 18.40 -4.23
C ALA A 88 2.75 17.04 -4.89
N LYS A 89 3.20 16.90 -6.14
CA LYS A 89 3.27 15.60 -6.81
C LYS A 89 4.54 14.87 -6.35
N LEU A 90 4.41 14.05 -5.33
CA LEU A 90 5.53 13.31 -4.74
C LEU A 90 6.15 12.34 -5.75
N PHE A 91 5.31 11.57 -6.44
CA PHE A 91 5.74 10.50 -7.34
C PHE A 91 4.86 10.37 -8.57
N LYS A 92 5.46 9.89 -9.66
CA LYS A 92 4.76 9.42 -10.86
C LYS A 92 5.14 7.97 -11.15
N ALA A 93 4.13 7.10 -11.09
CA ALA A 93 4.25 5.70 -11.52
C ALA A 93 4.43 5.60 -13.04
N ASP A 94 4.84 4.42 -13.50
CA ASP A 94 5.02 4.18 -14.93
C ASP A 94 3.66 4.20 -15.67
N SER A 95 3.73 4.34 -16.99
CA SER A 95 2.54 4.50 -17.81
C SER A 95 1.57 3.33 -17.65
N GLY A 96 0.30 3.65 -17.38
CA GLY A 96 -0.78 2.66 -17.26
C GLY A 96 -0.93 2.05 -15.87
N GLN A 97 -0.20 2.54 -14.87
CA GLN A 97 -0.26 2.10 -13.48
C GLN A 97 -1.09 3.05 -12.62
N ALA A 98 -2.41 2.85 -12.62
CA ALA A 98 -3.32 3.59 -11.75
C ALA A 98 -3.05 3.25 -10.27
N ILE A 99 -3.22 4.20 -9.35
CA ILE A 99 -3.10 3.94 -7.90
C ILE A 99 -4.50 4.01 -7.32
N THR A 100 -5.18 2.88 -7.16
CA THR A 100 -6.56 2.82 -6.61
C THR A 100 -6.63 2.42 -5.13
N GLY A 101 -5.62 1.69 -4.65
CA GLY A 101 -5.47 1.35 -3.24
C GLY A 101 -5.08 2.56 -2.39
N SER A 102 -5.45 2.52 -1.11
CA SER A 102 -4.97 3.51 -0.13
C SER A 102 -3.51 3.23 0.24
N VAL A 103 -2.83 4.22 0.80
CA VAL A 103 -1.39 4.11 1.11
C VAL A 103 -1.15 3.71 2.56
N THR A 104 0.08 3.34 2.90
CA THR A 104 0.54 3.33 4.29
C THR A 104 1.83 4.12 4.40
N VAL A 105 1.99 4.86 5.50
CA VAL A 105 3.16 5.70 5.73
C VAL A 105 3.92 5.15 6.92
N GLY A 106 5.25 5.03 6.78
CA GLY A 106 6.15 4.58 7.83
C GLY A 106 7.35 5.52 7.97
N ASN A 107 8.00 5.50 9.14
CA ASN A 107 9.21 6.29 9.36
C ASN A 107 10.33 5.84 8.41
N HIS A 108 11.23 6.76 8.08
CA HIS A 108 12.48 6.45 7.37
C HIS A 108 13.20 5.23 8.00
N PRO A 109 13.60 4.21 7.21
CA PRO A 109 14.29 3.01 7.68
C PRO A 109 15.47 3.27 8.63
N GLU A 110 16.32 4.23 8.27
CA GLU A 110 17.49 4.62 9.06
C GLU A 110 17.19 5.61 10.22
N ASN A 111 15.91 5.82 10.59
CA ASN A 111 15.48 6.79 11.61
C ASN A 111 15.94 8.23 11.36
N LYS A 112 16.08 8.61 10.08
CA LYS A 112 16.31 10.00 9.65
C LYS A 112 14.98 10.75 9.52
N THR A 113 15.06 12.06 9.28
CA THR A 113 13.90 12.87 8.88
C THR A 113 13.28 12.33 7.60
N GLY A 114 11.97 12.53 7.44
CA GLY A 114 11.20 12.01 6.31
C GLY A 114 10.50 10.70 6.61
N ARG A 115 9.77 10.19 5.62
CA ARG A 115 8.95 8.98 5.72
C ARG A 115 8.87 8.26 4.39
N LEU A 116 8.61 6.95 4.44
CA LEU A 116 8.27 6.18 3.26
C LEU A 116 6.76 6.09 3.12
N VAL A 117 6.29 6.30 1.89
CA VAL A 117 4.91 6.09 1.45
C VAL A 117 4.87 4.79 0.66
N TYR A 118 4.18 3.79 1.21
CA TYR A 118 4.01 2.45 0.66
C TYR A 118 2.65 2.32 -0.02
N PHE A 119 2.64 1.89 -1.27
CA PHE A 119 1.42 1.76 -2.08
C PHE A 119 1.67 0.82 -3.25
N GLY A 120 0.61 0.24 -3.79
CA GLY A 120 0.72 -0.52 -5.04
C GLY A 120 -0.18 0.05 -6.12
N THR A 121 0.07 -0.40 -7.35
CA THR A 121 -0.68 0.03 -8.53
C THR A 121 -1.60 -1.07 -9.01
N GLY A 122 -2.61 -0.65 -9.77
CA GLY A 122 -3.71 -1.48 -10.20
C GLY A 122 -5.02 -0.74 -10.15
N LYS A 123 -5.94 -1.19 -11.01
CA LYS A 123 -7.36 -0.88 -10.89
C LYS A 123 -8.20 -2.14 -11.08
N TYR A 124 -9.31 -2.22 -10.36
CA TYR A 124 -10.28 -3.32 -10.45
C TYR A 124 -11.70 -2.74 -10.34
N LEU A 125 -11.99 -1.79 -11.24
CA LEU A 125 -13.17 -0.92 -11.20
C LEU A 125 -14.09 -1.15 -12.42
N GLU A 126 -13.53 -1.59 -13.54
CA GLU A 126 -14.19 -1.65 -14.84
C GLU A 126 -13.99 -3.02 -15.52
N GLN A 127 -14.85 -3.36 -16.48
CA GLN A 127 -14.77 -4.64 -17.19
C GLN A 127 -13.45 -4.85 -17.94
N THR A 128 -12.84 -3.77 -18.44
CA THR A 128 -11.55 -3.79 -19.15
C THR A 128 -10.38 -4.13 -18.23
N ASP A 129 -10.56 -4.02 -16.91
CA ASP A 129 -9.54 -4.37 -15.92
C ASP A 129 -9.30 -5.87 -15.84
N LEU A 130 -10.32 -6.68 -16.12
CA LEU A 130 -10.22 -8.15 -16.13
C LEU A 130 -9.31 -8.68 -17.23
N THR A 131 -9.02 -7.85 -18.24
CA THR A 131 -8.25 -8.24 -19.44
C THR A 131 -6.99 -7.39 -19.62
N SER A 132 -6.67 -6.52 -18.67
CA SER A 132 -5.47 -5.70 -18.74
C SER A 132 -4.23 -6.58 -18.60
N THR A 133 -3.19 -6.25 -19.35
CA THR A 133 -1.89 -6.94 -19.33
C THR A 133 -0.76 -6.01 -18.89
N ASN A 134 -1.09 -4.87 -18.29
CA ASN A 134 -0.09 -3.93 -17.78
C ASN A 134 0.66 -4.58 -16.63
N THR A 135 1.98 -4.40 -16.59
CA THR A 135 2.76 -4.72 -15.40
C THR A 135 2.44 -3.67 -14.34
N GLU A 136 1.83 -4.09 -13.24
CA GLU A 136 1.67 -3.26 -12.05
C GLU A 136 2.86 -3.46 -11.11
N SER A 137 3.05 -2.53 -10.18
CA SER A 137 4.17 -2.56 -9.25
C SER A 137 3.72 -2.16 -7.86
N PHE A 138 4.47 -2.61 -6.86
CA PHE A 138 4.43 -2.08 -5.51
C PHE A 138 5.58 -1.10 -5.32
N TYR A 139 5.33 0.02 -4.66
CA TYR A 139 6.29 1.11 -4.48
C TYR A 139 6.42 1.47 -2.99
N ALA A 140 7.64 1.82 -2.59
CA ALA A 140 7.91 2.61 -1.41
C ALA A 140 8.71 3.84 -1.81
N VAL A 141 8.17 5.03 -1.54
CA VAL A 141 8.77 6.29 -1.95
C VAL A 141 9.10 7.14 -0.73
N LEU A 142 10.32 7.67 -0.68
CA LEU A 142 10.79 8.58 0.36
C LEU A 142 10.26 9.99 0.12
N ASP A 143 9.44 10.48 1.05
CA ASP A 143 9.15 11.89 1.22
C ASP A 143 10.09 12.49 2.28
N ASP A 144 11.04 13.29 1.82
CA ASP A 144 12.04 14.01 2.60
C ASP A 144 11.66 15.49 2.85
N ASP A 145 10.40 15.85 2.65
CA ASP A 145 9.85 17.20 2.78
C ASP A 145 10.35 18.23 1.76
N THR A 146 11.11 17.84 0.75
CA THR A 146 11.65 18.78 -0.25
C THR A 146 10.74 18.99 -1.46
N CYS A 147 9.78 18.09 -1.69
CA CYS A 147 8.96 18.09 -2.89
C CYS A 147 7.90 19.20 -2.87
N THR A 148 7.77 19.95 -3.97
CA THR A 148 6.80 21.06 -4.12
C THR A 148 6.20 21.11 -5.52
N GLY A 149 4.94 21.55 -5.63
CA GLY A 149 4.27 21.82 -6.91
C GLY A 149 3.82 20.59 -7.71
N ASN A 150 3.45 20.80 -8.97
CA ASN A 150 2.75 19.80 -9.80
C ASN A 150 3.65 18.87 -10.62
N SER A 151 4.95 19.13 -10.64
CA SER A 151 5.94 18.27 -11.29
C SER A 151 6.32 17.13 -10.36
N ALA A 152 6.40 15.91 -10.89
CA ALA A 152 6.78 14.77 -10.09
C ALA A 152 8.23 14.92 -9.61
N CYS A 153 8.44 14.88 -8.30
CA CYS A 153 9.79 14.93 -7.72
C CYS A 153 10.53 13.60 -7.89
N ILE A 154 9.80 12.50 -7.88
CA ILE A 154 10.33 11.14 -7.91
C ILE A 154 9.63 10.36 -9.03
N THR A 155 10.40 9.57 -9.77
CA THR A 155 9.92 8.63 -10.79
C THR A 155 10.47 7.25 -10.50
N SER A 156 9.98 6.22 -11.20
CA SER A 156 10.48 4.84 -11.10
C SER A 156 12.02 4.73 -11.21
N SER A 157 12.64 5.56 -12.07
CA SER A 157 14.10 5.63 -12.24
C SER A 157 14.88 6.12 -11.01
N SER A 158 14.22 6.68 -10.00
CA SER A 158 14.82 7.10 -8.73
C SER A 158 14.80 6.01 -7.67
N LEU A 159 14.26 4.83 -7.99
CA LEU A 159 14.02 3.73 -7.07
C LEU A 159 14.90 2.53 -7.40
N VAL A 160 15.27 1.77 -6.38
CA VAL A 160 15.89 0.45 -6.56
C VAL A 160 14.81 -0.57 -6.90
N SER A 161 14.98 -1.27 -8.01
CA SER A 161 14.02 -2.29 -8.46
C SER A 161 14.30 -3.64 -7.81
N GLN A 162 13.24 -4.28 -7.35
CA GLN A 162 13.17 -5.69 -6.99
C GLN A 162 12.33 -6.43 -8.04
N THR A 163 12.66 -7.69 -8.27
CA THR A 163 11.98 -8.54 -9.24
C THR A 163 11.59 -9.89 -8.65
N ILE A 164 10.51 -10.46 -9.16
CA ILE A 164 10.10 -11.83 -8.83
C ILE A 164 10.99 -12.81 -9.61
N GLU A 165 11.82 -13.57 -8.91
CA GLU A 165 12.77 -14.51 -9.51
C GLU A 165 12.15 -15.90 -9.71
N GLY A 166 11.21 -16.29 -8.85
CA GLY A 166 10.54 -17.57 -8.91
C GLY A 166 9.07 -17.42 -8.56
N ALA A 167 8.18 -17.82 -9.47
CA ALA A 167 6.74 -17.87 -9.21
C ALA A 167 6.18 -19.27 -9.38
N SER A 168 5.28 -19.62 -8.48
CA SER A 168 4.46 -20.82 -8.54
C SER A 168 3.15 -20.56 -7.82
N ILE A 169 2.16 -21.43 -8.05
CA ILE A 169 0.87 -21.36 -7.34
C ILE A 169 1.04 -21.37 -5.81
N ASN A 170 2.04 -22.12 -5.30
CA ASN A 170 2.28 -22.23 -3.86
C ASN A 170 3.09 -21.06 -3.28
N GLY A 171 3.74 -20.24 -4.11
CA GLY A 171 4.48 -19.09 -3.59
C GLY A 171 5.56 -18.53 -4.50
N ARG A 172 6.13 -17.41 -4.04
CA ARG A 172 7.04 -16.55 -4.80
C ARG A 172 8.32 -16.22 -4.05
N THR A 173 9.42 -16.11 -4.79
CA THR A 173 10.72 -15.58 -4.31
C THR A 173 11.05 -14.31 -5.09
N ILE A 174 11.77 -13.39 -4.47
CA ILE A 174 12.17 -12.10 -5.05
C ILE A 174 13.66 -11.85 -4.83
N THR A 175 14.20 -10.88 -5.58
CA THR A 175 15.54 -10.33 -5.35
C THR A 175 15.66 -9.65 -3.97
N ASP A 176 16.90 -9.39 -3.56
CA ASP A 176 17.23 -8.65 -2.34
C ASP A 176 18.28 -7.57 -2.64
N ASN A 177 17.95 -6.64 -3.54
CA ASN A 177 18.82 -5.54 -3.89
C ASN A 177 18.88 -4.51 -2.75
N ALA A 178 20.07 -3.98 -2.45
CA ALA A 178 20.24 -2.97 -1.40
C ALA A 178 19.78 -1.58 -1.87
N VAL A 179 19.23 -0.79 -0.95
CA VAL A 179 18.88 0.63 -1.15
C VAL A 179 19.92 1.51 -0.46
N ASP A 180 20.54 2.42 -1.20
CA ASP A 180 21.40 3.47 -0.65
C ASP A 180 20.57 4.71 -0.32
N TRP A 181 20.15 4.83 0.94
CA TRP A 181 19.35 5.96 1.43
C TRP A 181 20.06 7.33 1.42
N SER A 182 21.31 7.41 0.95
CA SER A 182 21.98 8.69 0.68
C SER A 182 21.67 9.25 -0.71
N SER A 183 21.29 8.40 -1.67
CA SER A 183 21.02 8.79 -3.06
C SER A 183 19.65 8.34 -3.57
N ASP A 184 19.24 7.13 -3.20
CA ASP A 184 18.01 6.51 -3.68
C ASP A 184 16.80 7.12 -2.98
N LYS A 185 15.67 7.16 -3.71
CA LYS A 185 14.41 7.72 -3.21
C LYS A 185 13.39 6.66 -2.84
N GLY A 186 13.83 5.41 -2.71
CA GLY A 186 13.02 4.27 -2.31
C GLY A 186 13.25 3.06 -3.18
N TRP A 187 12.23 2.23 -3.29
CA TRP A 187 12.30 0.95 -3.99
C TRP A 187 10.96 0.60 -4.66
N SER A 188 11.02 -0.28 -5.66
CA SER A 188 9.85 -0.83 -6.33
C SER A 188 9.95 -2.36 -6.42
N LEU A 189 8.82 -3.04 -6.51
CA LEU A 189 8.70 -4.44 -6.85
C LEU A 189 7.72 -4.56 -8.02
N ASP A 190 8.20 -5.02 -9.17
CA ASP A 190 7.33 -5.28 -10.32
C ASP A 190 6.59 -6.59 -10.09
N LEU A 191 5.25 -6.56 -10.17
CA LEU A 191 4.39 -7.72 -9.92
C LEU A 191 4.29 -8.66 -11.14
N SER A 192 5.20 -8.53 -12.10
CA SER A 192 5.27 -9.40 -13.26
C SER A 192 6.01 -10.69 -12.92
N SER A 193 5.28 -11.81 -12.89
CA SER A 193 5.89 -13.15 -12.84
C SER A 193 5.51 -14.04 -14.01
N LEU A 194 4.43 -13.71 -14.71
CA LEU A 194 3.87 -14.48 -15.82
C LEU A 194 3.47 -13.52 -16.94
N ALA A 195 3.92 -13.81 -18.17
CA ALA A 195 3.57 -12.99 -19.34
C ALA A 195 2.05 -12.99 -19.57
N GLY A 196 1.48 -11.81 -19.84
CA GLY A 196 0.05 -11.64 -20.11
C GLY A 196 -0.85 -11.63 -18.88
N VAL A 197 -0.27 -11.65 -17.67
CA VAL A 197 -1.00 -11.56 -16.40
C VAL A 197 -0.72 -10.21 -15.75
N SER A 198 -1.78 -9.45 -15.44
CA SER A 198 -1.68 -8.21 -14.65
C SER A 198 -2.05 -8.51 -13.20
N GLU A 199 -1.06 -8.84 -12.39
CA GLU A 199 -1.19 -8.92 -10.94
C GLU A 199 -1.15 -7.51 -10.35
N ARG A 200 -2.07 -7.18 -9.45
CA ARG A 200 -2.34 -5.78 -9.05
C ARG A 200 -2.53 -5.66 -7.55
N VAL A 201 -2.27 -4.47 -7.01
CA VAL A 201 -2.56 -4.14 -5.61
C VAL A 201 -3.61 -3.04 -5.59
N VAL A 202 -4.81 -3.41 -5.14
CA VAL A 202 -5.96 -2.50 -5.04
C VAL A 202 -6.41 -2.23 -3.61
N GLY A 203 -5.79 -2.92 -2.64
CA GLY A 203 -6.00 -2.72 -1.20
C GLY A 203 -4.89 -1.90 -0.55
N ARG A 204 -5.05 -1.64 0.75
CA ARG A 204 -4.06 -0.89 1.54
C ARG A 204 -2.97 -1.83 2.12
N PRO A 205 -1.67 -1.55 1.93
CA PRO A 205 -0.60 -2.29 2.60
C PRO A 205 -0.58 -2.01 4.10
N ALA A 206 0.00 -2.92 4.89
CA ALA A 206 0.25 -2.73 6.31
C ALA A 206 1.74 -2.85 6.65
N LEU A 207 2.14 -2.21 7.74
CA LEU A 207 3.49 -2.31 8.28
C LEU A 207 3.46 -3.09 9.59
N SER A 208 4.40 -4.01 9.76
CA SER A 208 4.63 -4.74 11.01
C SER A 208 6.12 -4.91 11.24
N GLY A 209 6.68 -4.18 12.21
CA GLY A 209 8.12 -4.19 12.47
C GLY A 209 8.93 -3.75 11.23
N SER A 210 9.82 -4.63 10.75
CA SER A 210 10.62 -4.46 9.53
C SER A 210 9.90 -4.89 8.25
N LEU A 211 8.65 -5.35 8.34
CA LEU A 211 7.93 -5.94 7.21
C LEU A 211 6.86 -5.00 6.68
N VAL A 212 6.65 -5.06 5.36
CA VAL A 212 5.45 -4.55 4.70
C VAL A 212 4.67 -5.73 4.14
N ILE A 213 3.35 -5.68 4.35
CA ILE A 213 2.43 -6.77 4.05
C ILE A 213 1.33 -6.23 3.16
N PHE A 214 1.06 -6.89 2.04
CA PHE A 214 0.01 -6.47 1.13
C PHE A 214 -0.55 -7.65 0.35
N ASN A 215 -1.82 -7.53 -0.05
CA ASN A 215 -2.45 -8.50 -0.91
C ASN A 215 -2.42 -8.03 -2.36
N THR A 216 -2.19 -8.97 -3.26
CA THR A 216 -2.37 -8.78 -4.70
C THR A 216 -3.60 -9.54 -5.18
N ILE A 217 -4.10 -9.14 -6.34
CA ILE A 217 -5.11 -9.87 -7.09
C ILE A 217 -4.64 -10.05 -8.54
N ILE A 218 -4.82 -11.25 -9.07
CA ILE A 218 -4.75 -11.57 -10.48
C ILE A 218 -6.19 -11.78 -10.96
N PRO A 219 -6.76 -10.84 -11.72
CA PRO A 219 -8.10 -11.00 -12.30
C PRO A 219 -8.22 -12.26 -13.16
N GLU A 220 -9.33 -12.99 -13.01
CA GLU A 220 -9.72 -14.05 -13.95
C GLU A 220 -10.87 -13.56 -14.85
N SER A 221 -10.81 -13.89 -16.15
CA SER A 221 -11.77 -13.40 -17.15
C SER A 221 -12.89 -14.41 -17.50
N GLY A 222 -13.04 -15.50 -16.73
CA GLY A 222 -14.05 -16.54 -16.95
C GLY A 222 -15.42 -16.22 -16.33
N ARG A 223 -16.50 -16.22 -17.13
CA ARG A 223 -17.89 -15.88 -16.70
C ARG A 223 -18.49 -16.75 -15.58
N CYS A 224 -17.83 -17.84 -15.19
CA CYS A 224 -18.31 -18.78 -14.17
C CYS A 224 -17.34 -18.96 -13.00
N ASN A 225 -16.17 -18.30 -13.03
CA ASN A 225 -15.20 -18.30 -11.95
C ASN A 225 -15.23 -16.90 -11.32
N SER A 226 -15.80 -16.77 -10.13
CA SER A 226 -15.70 -15.53 -9.36
C SER A 226 -14.42 -15.60 -8.56
N GLY A 227 -13.49 -14.67 -8.78
CA GLY A 227 -12.56 -14.30 -7.72
C GLY A 227 -11.10 -14.04 -8.10
N GLY A 228 -10.60 -14.47 -9.25
CA GLY A 228 -9.17 -14.34 -9.53
C GLY A 228 -8.28 -15.04 -8.49
N GLU A 229 -6.96 -14.95 -8.67
CA GLU A 229 -6.01 -15.45 -7.68
C GLU A 229 -5.56 -14.32 -6.75
N THR A 230 -5.35 -14.61 -5.46
CA THR A 230 -4.78 -13.63 -4.52
C THR A 230 -3.51 -14.16 -3.92
N PHE A 231 -2.55 -13.28 -3.69
CA PHE A 231 -1.33 -13.60 -2.95
C PHE A 231 -1.15 -12.59 -1.83
N THR A 232 -0.70 -13.05 -0.66
CA THR A 232 -0.23 -12.17 0.40
C THR A 232 1.28 -12.11 0.34
N PHE A 233 1.81 -10.91 0.09
CA PHE A 233 3.23 -10.62 0.14
C PHE A 233 3.63 -10.17 1.54
N VAL A 234 4.80 -10.65 1.99
CA VAL A 234 5.48 -10.24 3.21
C VAL A 234 6.96 -10.01 2.85
N ILE A 235 7.35 -8.75 2.69
CA ILE A 235 8.68 -8.35 2.22
C ILE A 235 9.32 -7.35 3.19
N ASP A 236 10.63 -7.16 3.10
CA ASP A 236 11.34 -6.18 3.91
C ASP A 236 10.91 -4.76 3.51
N ARG A 237 10.46 -3.96 4.48
CA ARG A 237 9.96 -2.61 4.23
C ARG A 237 11.05 -1.62 3.82
N ASN A 238 12.32 -1.94 4.08
CA ASN A 238 13.47 -1.05 3.93
C ASN A 238 14.05 -1.10 2.53
N ASN A 239 13.99 -2.24 1.85
CA ASN A 239 14.48 -2.34 0.47
C ASN A 239 13.49 -3.01 -0.50
N GLY A 240 12.35 -3.51 0.00
CA GLY A 240 11.37 -4.25 -0.80
C GLY A 240 11.80 -5.67 -1.15
N GLY A 241 12.95 -6.11 -0.65
CA GLY A 241 13.56 -7.40 -0.93
C GLY A 241 13.06 -8.51 -0.02
N ALA A 242 13.66 -9.68 -0.19
CA ALA A 242 13.38 -10.83 0.65
C ALA A 242 13.82 -10.57 2.12
N PRO A 243 13.00 -10.89 3.13
CA PRO A 243 13.42 -10.80 4.53
C PRO A 243 14.60 -11.75 4.85
N ASP A 244 15.40 -11.41 5.87
CA ASP A 244 16.58 -12.19 6.31
C ASP A 244 16.26 -13.65 6.69
N ALA A 245 15.03 -13.91 7.12
CA ALA A 245 14.56 -15.24 7.52
C ALA A 245 13.11 -15.45 7.03
N PRO A 246 12.68 -16.71 6.89
CA PRO A 246 11.30 -17.02 6.51
C PRO A 246 10.28 -16.35 7.43
N THR A 247 9.21 -15.85 6.81
CA THR A 247 8.12 -15.09 7.47
C THR A 247 6.75 -15.73 7.27
N LEU A 248 6.68 -16.73 6.39
CA LEU A 248 5.50 -17.44 5.93
C LEU A 248 5.76 -18.94 6.06
N ASP A 249 4.77 -19.68 6.55
CA ASP A 249 4.76 -21.15 6.56
C ASP A 249 4.43 -21.63 5.14
N TYR A 250 5.47 -21.87 4.35
CA TYR A 250 5.37 -22.27 2.94
C TYR A 250 5.11 -23.76 2.79
N ASN A 251 5.59 -24.57 3.72
CA ASN A 251 5.45 -26.03 3.67
C ASN A 251 4.16 -26.54 4.35
N ASN A 252 3.42 -25.65 5.03
CA ASN A 252 2.16 -25.87 5.75
C ASN A 252 2.30 -26.91 6.89
N ASP A 253 3.40 -26.84 7.65
CA ASP A 253 3.66 -27.72 8.80
C ASP A 253 3.28 -27.10 10.16
N GLY A 254 2.78 -25.85 10.14
CA GLY A 254 2.38 -25.09 11.32
C GLY A 254 3.55 -24.41 12.03
N LYS A 255 4.68 -24.20 11.35
CA LYS A 255 5.84 -23.45 11.85
C LYS A 255 6.38 -22.56 10.75
N VAL A 256 7.06 -21.50 11.18
CA VAL A 256 7.85 -20.65 10.31
C VAL A 256 9.32 -20.85 10.64
N ASP A 257 10.04 -21.61 9.82
CA ASP A 257 11.45 -21.93 10.01
C ASP A 257 12.24 -22.06 8.68
N GLN A 258 13.44 -22.66 8.72
CA GLN A 258 14.33 -22.71 7.55
C GLN A 258 13.82 -23.63 6.43
N ASP A 259 12.89 -24.52 6.73
CA ASP A 259 12.30 -25.45 5.76
C ASP A 259 11.24 -24.76 4.88
N ASP A 260 10.88 -23.50 5.18
CA ASP A 260 9.99 -22.64 4.38
C ASP A 260 10.68 -21.93 3.20
N LYS A 261 11.87 -22.41 2.83
CA LYS A 261 12.65 -21.89 1.71
C LYS A 261 12.40 -22.69 0.45
N LYS A 262 12.25 -21.99 -0.68
CA LYS A 262 12.21 -22.60 -2.01
C LYS A 262 13.58 -22.50 -2.66
N ASN A 263 14.23 -23.63 -2.91
CA ASN A 263 15.59 -23.68 -3.49
C ASN A 263 16.62 -22.84 -2.70
N GLY A 264 16.48 -22.78 -1.37
CA GLY A 264 17.34 -21.98 -0.49
C GLY A 264 16.98 -20.49 -0.40
N GLN A 265 16.00 -20.02 -1.18
CA GLN A 265 15.50 -18.64 -1.12
C GLN A 265 14.27 -18.53 -0.22
N VAL A 266 14.14 -17.39 0.46
CA VAL A 266 12.95 -17.09 1.30
C VAL A 266 11.74 -16.89 0.41
N VAL A 267 10.66 -17.61 0.70
CA VAL A 267 9.35 -17.38 0.07
C VAL A 267 8.73 -16.14 0.70
N VAL A 268 8.35 -15.18 -0.14
CA VAL A 268 7.82 -13.88 0.29
C VAL A 268 6.34 -13.68 -0.03
N ALA A 269 5.74 -14.58 -0.79
CA ALA A 269 4.31 -14.55 -1.04
C ALA A 269 3.74 -15.95 -1.15
N ILE A 270 2.54 -16.14 -0.61
CA ILE A 270 1.75 -17.37 -0.67
C ILE A 270 0.28 -17.02 -1.00
N GLN A 271 -0.47 -17.98 -1.51
CA GLN A 271 -1.92 -17.84 -1.59
C GLN A 271 -2.52 -18.05 -0.20
N PRO A 272 -3.37 -17.14 0.32
CA PRO A 272 -4.05 -17.38 1.58
C PRO A 272 -5.02 -18.56 1.43
N GLU A 273 -4.99 -19.52 2.36
CA GLU A 273 -6.02 -20.56 2.39
C GLU A 273 -7.38 -19.92 2.74
N PRO A 274 -8.46 -20.23 1.98
CA PRO A 274 -9.78 -19.76 2.35
C PRO A 274 -10.15 -20.36 3.72
N PRO A 275 -10.68 -19.55 4.67
CA PRO A 275 -11.26 -20.08 5.89
C PRO A 275 -12.19 -21.26 5.58
N SER A 276 -12.09 -22.35 6.34
CA SER A 276 -12.93 -23.53 6.14
C SER A 276 -14.42 -23.14 6.07
N GLY A 277 -15.02 -23.25 4.88
CA GLY A 277 -16.42 -22.91 4.64
C GLY A 277 -16.72 -21.49 4.10
N SER A 278 -15.72 -20.67 3.79
CA SER A 278 -15.93 -19.42 3.04
C SER A 278 -15.91 -19.63 1.53
N SER A 279 -16.62 -18.77 0.80
CA SER A 279 -16.47 -18.64 -0.66
C SER A 279 -15.02 -18.29 -1.02
N ASN A 280 -14.54 -18.75 -2.18
CA ASN A 280 -13.24 -18.37 -2.78
C ASN A 280 -13.22 -16.89 -3.25
N ASP A 281 -13.88 -16.01 -2.52
CA ASP A 281 -13.98 -14.61 -2.89
C ASP A 281 -12.66 -13.92 -2.49
N PRO A 282 -11.96 -13.26 -3.42
CA PRO A 282 -10.71 -12.56 -3.14
C PRO A 282 -10.94 -11.54 -2.04
N ALA A 283 -10.06 -11.52 -1.04
CA ALA A 283 -10.00 -10.46 -0.04
C ALA A 283 -8.87 -9.48 -0.41
N PRO A 284 -9.12 -8.47 -1.27
CA PRO A 284 -8.09 -7.51 -1.66
C PRO A 284 -7.64 -6.64 -0.49
N ASP A 285 -8.48 -6.48 0.53
CA ASP A 285 -8.15 -5.74 1.75
C ASP A 285 -7.56 -6.66 2.81
N LEU A 286 -6.40 -6.26 3.33
CA LEU A 286 -5.72 -6.96 4.41
C LEU A 286 -6.45 -6.77 5.74
N VAL A 287 -6.96 -7.86 6.32
CA VAL A 287 -7.55 -7.88 7.66
C VAL A 287 -6.53 -8.45 8.64
N ILE A 288 -5.77 -7.58 9.31
CA ILE A 288 -4.90 -8.01 10.42
C ILE A 288 -5.76 -8.14 11.69
N LEU A 289 -6.04 -9.38 12.09
CA LEU A 289 -6.68 -9.67 13.38
C LEU A 289 -5.62 -9.70 14.47
N VAL A 290 -5.65 -8.75 15.40
CA VAL A 290 -4.82 -8.76 16.61
C VAL A 290 -5.71 -9.12 17.80
N SER A 291 -5.45 -10.26 18.45
CA SER A 291 -6.16 -10.65 19.67
C SER A 291 -5.79 -9.70 20.82
N GLY A 292 -6.80 -9.19 21.53
CA GLY A 292 -6.64 -8.16 22.57
C GLY A 292 -6.11 -8.68 23.92
N ASP A 293 -5.87 -9.98 24.07
CA ASP A 293 -5.41 -10.59 25.32
C ASP A 293 -3.88 -10.72 25.43
N GLY A 294 -3.15 -10.34 24.37
CA GLY A 294 -1.69 -10.41 24.34
C GLY A 294 -1.11 -11.83 24.31
N SER A 295 -1.96 -12.86 24.22
CA SER A 295 -1.58 -14.27 24.15
C SER A 295 -1.36 -14.74 22.71
N GLN A 296 -1.98 -14.09 21.71
CA GLN A 296 -1.69 -14.32 20.30
C GLN A 296 -1.19 -13.02 19.64
N LYS A 297 0.13 -12.96 19.43
CA LYS A 297 0.82 -11.92 18.66
C LYS A 297 1.14 -12.47 17.27
N CYS A 298 0.10 -12.76 16.50
CA CYS A 298 0.20 -13.29 15.14
C CYS A 298 -0.41 -12.30 14.14
N ILE A 299 0.09 -12.32 12.92
CA ILE A 299 -0.61 -11.78 11.75
C ILE A 299 -1.33 -12.98 11.15
N ASN A 300 -2.66 -12.99 11.22
CA ASN A 300 -3.45 -14.07 10.64
C ASN A 300 -3.53 -13.89 9.12
N VAL A 301 -2.80 -14.72 8.38
CA VAL A 301 -2.95 -14.89 6.93
C VAL A 301 -3.29 -16.37 6.72
N GLY A 302 -4.55 -16.69 6.40
CA GLY A 302 -4.95 -18.07 6.06
C GLY A 302 -5.41 -18.96 7.24
N GLY A 303 -5.85 -18.40 8.37
CA GLY A 303 -6.59 -19.16 9.39
C GLY A 303 -5.76 -19.84 10.47
N ASN A 304 -4.43 -19.90 10.34
CA ASN A 304 -3.51 -20.33 11.40
C ASN A 304 -2.68 -19.15 11.92
N CYS A 305 -2.41 -19.17 13.23
CA CYS A 305 -1.82 -18.07 13.97
C CYS A 305 -0.52 -18.51 14.62
N ASP A 306 0.62 -18.10 14.05
CA ASP A 306 1.94 -18.41 14.59
C ASP A 306 2.60 -17.24 15.33
N SER A 307 3.35 -17.60 16.36
CA SER A 307 3.88 -16.68 17.36
C SER A 307 5.14 -15.96 16.86
N TYR A 308 5.03 -14.66 16.55
CA TYR A 308 6.21 -13.84 16.27
C TYR A 308 6.93 -13.43 17.57
N SER A 309 8.22 -13.76 17.68
CA SER A 309 9.09 -13.24 18.75
C SER A 309 9.74 -11.92 18.32
N GLY A 310 9.23 -10.77 18.78
CA GLY A 310 9.92 -9.50 18.57
C GLY A 310 9.31 -8.27 19.26
N GLY A 311 10.12 -7.58 20.06
CA GLY A 311 10.06 -6.13 20.30
C GLY A 311 8.95 -5.58 21.21
N SER A 312 9.29 -5.27 22.45
CA SER A 312 8.41 -4.70 23.47
C SER A 312 7.93 -3.27 23.17
N ARG A 313 6.89 -3.08 22.33
CA ARG A 313 5.93 -1.95 22.41
C ARG A 313 4.57 -2.37 21.85
N SER A 314 3.55 -2.46 22.72
CA SER A 314 2.16 -2.75 22.34
C SER A 314 1.27 -1.55 22.69
N GLY A 315 0.43 -1.14 21.74
CA GLY A 315 -0.62 -0.14 21.89
C GLY A 315 -1.76 -0.45 20.91
N ARG A 316 -3.00 -0.18 21.31
CA ARG A 316 -4.24 -0.45 20.56
C ARG A 316 -4.32 0.48 19.35
N VAL A 317 -4.38 -0.06 18.12
CA VAL A 317 -4.30 0.78 16.91
C VAL A 317 -5.66 1.12 16.28
N ARG A 318 -6.75 0.32 16.36
CA ARG A 318 -8.06 0.68 15.74
C ARG A 318 -9.28 -0.01 16.40
N TRP A 319 -10.48 0.56 16.23
CA TRP A 319 -11.81 -0.03 16.54
C TRP A 319 -12.70 -0.01 15.29
N ARG A 320 -13.57 -1.02 15.13
CA ARG A 320 -14.77 -0.99 14.29
C ARG A 320 -15.91 -1.69 15.05
N GLN A 321 -17.07 -1.05 15.14
CA GLN A 321 -18.27 -1.67 15.68
C GLN A 321 -18.92 -2.57 14.61
N LEU A 322 -19.15 -3.82 14.95
CA LEU A 322 -19.98 -4.73 14.16
C LEU A 322 -21.43 -4.60 14.65
N LYS A 323 -22.37 -4.51 13.70
CA LYS A 323 -23.80 -4.70 13.96
C LYS A 323 -24.11 -6.19 13.94
#